data_AF-A0A3C0AR65-F1
#
_entry.id   AF-A0A3C0AR65-F1
#
_cell.length_a   1.000
_cell.length_b   1.000
_cell.length_c   1.000
_cell.angle_alpha   90.00
_cell.angle_beta   90.00
_cell.angle_gamma   90.00
#
_symmetry.space_group_name_H-M   'P 1'
#
loop_
_entity.id
_entity.type
_entity.pdbx_description
1 polymer ?
#
loop_
_entity_poly.entity_id
_entity_poly.type
_entity_poly.pdbx_seq_one_letter_code
_entity_poly.pdbx_strand_id
1 'polypeptide(L)'
;GGVALNCVANGKILREGPFEKIWIQPAAGDAGGALGVALFIWHQLLKKPRTLQPEDRQQGSFLGPRFTETQIRAFLDDRKVLYHHRADEGELCDEVARYIAEEKVVGWLQGRMEYGPRALGGRSILGDARSTTMQSKMNRKIKFRESFRPFAPSILQSRVTDYFD
;
A
#
# COMPACT_ATOMS: atom_id res chain seq x y z
N GLY A 1 -2.26 -18.66 -2.41
CA GLY A 1 -3.54 -18.78 -3.13
C GLY A 1 -4.46 -17.66 -2.69
N GLY A 2 -5.32 -17.15 -3.58
CA GLY A 2 -6.05 -15.89 -3.38
C GLY A 2 -6.89 -15.79 -2.11
N VAL A 3 -7.36 -16.92 -1.56
CA VAL A 3 -8.06 -16.99 -0.27
C VAL A 3 -7.26 -16.35 0.87
N ALA A 4 -5.92 -16.40 0.81
CA ALA A 4 -5.04 -15.77 1.78
C ALA A 4 -5.10 -14.23 1.78
N LEU A 5 -5.80 -13.59 0.84
CA LEU A 5 -6.07 -12.14 0.87
C LEU A 5 -7.25 -11.76 1.78
N ASN A 6 -7.91 -12.75 2.40
CA ASN A 6 -8.94 -12.53 3.41
C ASN A 6 -8.31 -12.17 4.77
N CYS A 7 -8.12 -10.87 5.03
CA CYS A 7 -7.50 -10.39 6.25
C CYS A 7 -8.27 -10.76 7.53
N VAL A 8 -9.59 -10.91 7.46
CA VAL A 8 -10.41 -11.34 8.62
C VAL A 8 -10.08 -12.78 8.99
N ALA A 9 -10.00 -13.68 8.01
CA ALA A 9 -9.60 -15.06 8.23
C ALA A 9 -8.16 -15.14 8.75
N ASN A 10 -7.24 -14.37 8.16
CA ASN A 10 -5.84 -14.33 8.58
C ASN A 10 -5.69 -13.88 10.04
N GLY A 11 -6.44 -12.86 10.46
CA GLY A 11 -6.44 -12.39 11.85
C GLY A 11 -6.96 -13.44 12.84
N LYS A 12 -7.97 -14.22 12.45
CA LYS A 12 -8.44 -15.36 13.26
C LYS A 12 -7.40 -16.48 13.35
N ILE A 13 -6.77 -16.84 12.24
CA ILE A 13 -5.71 -17.86 12.21
C ILE A 13 -4.55 -17.48 13.13
N LEU A 14 -4.14 -16.21 13.16
CA LEU A 14 -3.07 -15.76 14.03
C LEU A 14 -3.44 -15.81 15.52
N ARG A 15 -4.67 -15.44 15.89
CA ARG A 15 -5.10 -15.40 17.30
C ARG A 15 -5.51 -16.76 17.87
N GLU A 16 -6.18 -17.57 17.06
CA GLU A 16 -6.85 -18.80 17.51
C GLU A 16 -6.19 -20.07 16.96
N GLY A 17 -5.30 -19.93 15.97
CA GLY A 17 -4.61 -21.05 15.35
C GLY A 17 -3.36 -21.51 16.11
N PRO A 18 -2.76 -22.63 15.72
CA PRO A 18 -1.57 -23.19 16.37
C PRO A 18 -0.26 -22.47 15.99
N PHE A 19 -0.34 -21.26 15.40
CA PHE A 19 0.81 -20.56 14.82
C PHE A 19 1.21 -19.35 15.65
N GLU A 20 2.49 -19.26 16.02
CA GLU A 20 3.04 -18.06 16.66
C GLU A 20 3.17 -16.89 15.66
N LYS A 21 3.52 -17.20 14.40
CA LYS A 21 3.74 -16.21 13.34
C LYS A 21 3.14 -16.70 12.04
N ILE A 22 2.52 -15.78 11.31
CA ILE A 22 2.06 -16.01 9.94
C ILE A 22 2.76 -15.03 9.00
N TRP A 23 3.09 -15.51 7.81
CA TRP A 23 3.57 -14.66 6.72
C TRP A 23 2.70 -14.91 5.49
N ILE A 24 2.17 -13.82 4.93
CA ILE A 24 1.28 -13.87 3.78
C ILE A 24 1.87 -13.02 2.68
N GLN A 25 2.06 -13.63 1.52
CA GLN A 25 2.64 -12.93 0.37
C GLN A 25 1.66 -11.82 -0.10
N PRO A 26 2.12 -10.57 -0.30
CA PRO A 26 1.23 -9.43 -0.60
C PRO A 26 0.38 -9.55 -1.89
N ALA A 27 0.83 -10.35 -2.86
CA ALA A 27 0.12 -10.70 -4.09
C ALA A 27 -0.37 -12.16 -4.08
N ALA A 28 -0.89 -12.68 -2.96
CA ALA A 28 -1.18 -14.11 -2.76
C ALA A 28 -2.17 -14.76 -3.76
N GLY A 29 -2.86 -13.97 -4.59
CA GLY A 29 -3.66 -14.43 -5.72
C GLY A 29 -2.81 -14.80 -6.94
N ASP A 30 -3.43 -14.86 -8.11
CA ASP A 30 -2.79 -15.36 -9.33
C ASP A 30 -1.63 -14.48 -9.81
N ALA A 31 -1.67 -13.18 -9.50
CA ALA A 31 -0.56 -12.26 -9.76
C ALA A 31 0.75 -12.73 -9.11
N GLY A 32 0.69 -13.41 -7.95
CA GLY A 32 1.80 -14.02 -7.22
C GLY A 32 2.46 -15.20 -7.94
N GLY A 33 1.77 -15.81 -8.91
CA GLY A 33 2.20 -17.03 -9.57
C GLY A 33 3.52 -16.87 -10.31
N ALA A 34 3.73 -15.75 -10.99
CA ALA A 34 4.97 -15.48 -11.73
C ALA A 34 6.20 -15.48 -10.80
N LEU A 35 6.09 -14.85 -9.62
CA LEU A 35 7.14 -14.88 -8.60
C LEU A 35 7.36 -16.31 -8.08
N GLY A 36 6.27 -17.04 -7.82
CA GLY A 36 6.32 -18.44 -7.37
C GLY A 36 7.06 -19.35 -8.36
N VAL A 37 6.75 -19.24 -9.66
CA VAL A 37 7.40 -20.00 -10.74
C VAL A 37 8.89 -19.66 -10.81
N ALA A 38 9.26 -18.38 -10.77
CA ALA A 38 10.66 -17.97 -10.80
C ALA A 38 11.45 -18.55 -9.60
N LEU A 39 10.88 -18.48 -8.40
CA LEU A 39 11.49 -19.05 -7.18
C LEU A 39 11.57 -20.58 -7.25
N PHE A 40 10.55 -21.24 -7.78
CA PHE A 40 10.55 -22.69 -7.99
C PHE A 40 11.67 -23.12 -8.95
N ILE A 41 11.77 -22.48 -10.12
CA ILE A 41 12.83 -22.78 -11.09
C ILE A 41 14.21 -22.56 -10.43
N TRP A 42 14.41 -21.40 -9.78
CA TRP A 42 15.71 -21.04 -9.20
C TRP A 42 16.16 -22.01 -8.10
N HIS A 43 15.28 -22.32 -7.15
CA HIS A 43 15.67 -23.14 -5.99
C HIS A 43 15.50 -24.64 -6.23
N GLN A 44 14.44 -25.06 -6.92
CA GLN A 44 14.11 -26.48 -7.07
C GLN A 44 14.72 -27.12 -8.31
N LEU A 45 14.73 -26.41 -9.45
CA LEU A 45 15.25 -26.95 -10.71
C LEU A 45 16.75 -26.65 -10.89
N LEU A 46 17.17 -25.40 -10.65
CA LEU A 46 18.57 -24.98 -10.78
C LEU A 46 19.41 -25.22 -9.51
N LYS A 47 18.79 -25.80 -8.46
CA LYS A 47 19.42 -26.18 -7.19
C LYS A 47 20.22 -25.05 -6.53
N LYS A 48 19.82 -23.80 -6.74
CA LYS A 48 20.46 -22.65 -6.07
C LYS A 48 20.02 -22.59 -4.62
N PRO A 49 20.94 -22.40 -3.66
CA PRO A 49 20.60 -22.38 -2.25
C PRO A 49 19.61 -21.25 -1.94
N ARG A 50 18.67 -21.53 -1.03
CA ARG A 50 17.78 -20.50 -0.48
C ARG A 50 18.38 -19.97 0.82
N THR A 51 18.88 -18.74 0.78
CA THR A 51 19.32 -18.04 1.98
C THR A 51 18.12 -17.29 2.56
N LEU A 52 17.68 -17.70 3.74
CA LEU A 52 16.68 -16.94 4.49
C LEU A 52 17.35 -15.70 5.06
N GLN A 53 16.72 -14.54 4.87
CA GLN A 53 17.12 -13.30 5.53
C GLN A 53 15.95 -12.83 6.39
N PRO A 54 16.21 -12.34 7.61
CA PRO A 54 15.16 -11.90 8.53
C PRO A 54 14.50 -10.58 8.08
N GLU A 55 15.22 -9.80 7.27
CA GLU A 55 14.79 -8.50 6.72
C GLU A 55 13.76 -8.66 5.58
N ASP A 56 12.93 -7.64 5.37
CA ASP A 56 11.99 -7.60 4.25
C ASP A 56 12.72 -7.46 2.89
N ARG A 57 12.86 -8.58 2.19
CA ARG A 57 13.45 -8.64 0.85
C ARG A 57 12.52 -8.19 -0.27
N GLN A 58 11.22 -8.04 -0.02
CA GLN A 58 10.28 -7.49 -1.00
C GLN A 58 10.15 -5.97 -0.93
N GLN A 59 10.82 -5.32 0.03
CA GLN A 59 10.86 -3.86 0.19
C GLN A 59 9.44 -3.26 0.19
N GLY A 60 8.57 -3.73 1.08
CA GLY A 60 7.16 -3.31 1.18
C GLY A 60 6.31 -3.69 -0.03
N SER A 61 6.81 -4.60 -0.89
CA SER A 61 6.27 -4.89 -2.22
C SER A 61 6.27 -3.71 -3.18
N PHE A 62 7.12 -2.69 -2.98
CA PHE A 62 7.29 -1.59 -3.93
C PHE A 62 8.13 -1.99 -5.16
N LEU A 63 7.61 -2.95 -5.94
CA LEU A 63 8.31 -3.59 -7.07
C LEU A 63 7.84 -3.10 -8.44
N GLY A 64 6.79 -2.28 -8.50
CA GLY A 64 6.27 -1.71 -9.73
C GLY A 64 7.07 -0.52 -10.26
N PRO A 65 6.56 0.14 -11.31
CA PRO A 65 7.19 1.32 -11.90
C PRO A 65 7.27 2.50 -10.93
N ARG A 66 8.31 3.32 -11.08
CA ARG A 66 8.45 4.65 -10.48
C ARG A 66 8.52 5.67 -11.61
N PHE A 67 7.97 6.86 -11.35
CA PHE A 67 8.10 8.00 -12.25
C PHE A 67 9.02 9.04 -11.61
N THR A 68 9.94 9.58 -12.38
CA THR A 68 10.81 10.67 -11.92
C THR A 68 10.06 11.99 -11.93
N GLU A 69 10.55 12.97 -11.17
CA GLU A 69 10.00 14.33 -11.18
C GLU A 69 9.94 14.91 -12.59
N THR A 70 10.98 14.71 -13.40
CA THR A 70 11.02 15.15 -14.81
C THR A 70 9.89 14.53 -15.64
N GLN A 71 9.60 13.24 -15.46
CA GLN A 71 8.51 12.56 -16.17
C GLN A 71 7.14 13.07 -15.72
N ILE A 72 6.95 13.28 -14.43
CA ILE A 72 5.71 13.82 -13.86
C ILE A 72 5.47 15.24 -14.37
N ARG A 73 6.51 16.09 -14.33
CA ARG A 73 6.46 17.47 -14.82
C ARG A 73 6.10 17.52 -16.30
N ALA A 74 6.79 16.76 -17.14
CA ALA A 74 6.51 16.69 -18.56
C ALA A 74 5.06 16.25 -18.84
N PHE A 75 4.53 15.28 -18.08
CA PHE A 75 3.14 14.85 -18.21
C PHE A 75 2.13 15.95 -17.85
N LEU A 76 2.40 16.70 -16.78
CA LEU A 76 1.55 17.80 -16.32
C LEU A 76 1.58 19.00 -17.29
N ASP A 77 2.78 19.35 -17.77
CA ASP A 77 2.99 20.45 -18.72
C ASP A 77 2.32 20.16 -20.07
N ASP A 78 2.48 18.95 -20.61
CA ASP A 78 1.82 18.46 -21.83
C ASP A 78 0.29 18.61 -21.75
N ARG A 79 -0.27 18.32 -20.57
CA ARG A 79 -1.71 18.44 -20.29
C ARG A 79 -2.15 19.82 -19.83
N LYS A 80 -1.23 20.79 -19.72
CA LYS A 80 -1.47 22.14 -19.22
C LYS A 80 -2.18 22.14 -17.86
N VAL A 81 -1.83 21.18 -16.99
CA VAL A 81 -2.35 21.10 -15.63
C VAL A 81 -1.70 22.21 -14.81
N LEU A 82 -2.49 22.97 -14.05
CA LEU A 82 -1.94 23.91 -13.07
C LEU A 82 -1.50 23.14 -11.83
N TYR A 83 -0.23 23.31 -11.43
CA TYR A 83 0.33 22.65 -10.25
C TYR A 83 1.28 23.57 -9.49
N HIS A 84 1.45 23.26 -8.20
CA HIS A 84 2.52 23.84 -7.39
C HIS A 84 3.63 22.81 -7.25
N HIS A 85 4.86 23.23 -7.53
CA HIS A 85 6.04 22.41 -7.27
C HIS A 85 6.55 22.67 -5.84
N ARG A 86 6.87 21.59 -5.12
CA ARG A 86 7.56 21.61 -3.83
C ARG A 86 8.85 20.81 -4.01
N ALA A 87 9.99 21.47 -3.82
CA ALA A 87 11.29 20.82 -3.91
C ALA A 87 11.66 20.12 -2.59
N ASP A 88 11.16 20.63 -1.47
CA ASP A 88 11.35 20.03 -0.15
C ASP A 88 10.22 19.01 0.14
N GLU A 89 10.62 17.79 0.51
CA GLU A 89 9.68 16.71 0.84
C GLU A 89 8.95 16.98 2.16
N GLY A 90 9.61 17.63 3.13
CA GLY A 90 9.01 18.01 4.40
C GLY A 90 7.86 18.99 4.23
N GLU A 91 8.08 20.07 3.47
CA GLU A 91 7.03 21.05 3.14
C GLU A 91 5.84 20.40 2.42
N LEU A 92 6.10 19.47 1.49
CA LEU A 92 5.04 18.72 0.82
C LEU A 92 4.25 17.86 1.81
N CYS A 93 4.94 17.17 2.71
CA CYS A 93 4.32 16.33 3.73
C CYS A 93 3.48 17.15 4.71
N ASP A 94 3.96 18.30 5.15
CA ASP A 94 3.23 19.22 6.03
C ASP A 94 1.96 19.75 5.36
N GLU A 95 2.05 20.13 4.08
CA GLU A 95 0.91 20.59 3.31
C GLU A 95 -0.15 19.47 3.14
N VAL A 96 0.29 18.26 2.81
CA VAL A 96 -0.60 17.09 2.66
C VAL A 96 -1.22 16.68 4.00
N ALA A 97 -0.44 16.68 5.08
CA ALA A 97 -0.94 16.39 6.43
C ALA A 97 -2.00 17.40 6.85
N ARG A 98 -1.78 18.69 6.57
CA ARG A 98 -2.79 19.74 6.79
C ARG A 98 -4.05 19.48 5.98
N TYR A 99 -3.96 19.14 4.70
CA TYR A 99 -5.13 18.82 3.88
C TYR A 99 -5.90 17.61 4.42
N ILE A 100 -5.20 16.56 4.86
CA ILE A 100 -5.83 15.41 5.51
C ILE A 100 -6.56 15.85 6.79
N ALA A 101 -5.91 16.65 7.65
CA ALA A 101 -6.50 17.15 8.89
C ALA A 101 -7.72 18.08 8.67
N GLU A 102 -7.78 18.76 7.53
CA GLU A 102 -8.93 19.55 7.07
C GLU A 102 -10.04 18.68 6.42
N GLU A 103 -10.00 17.36 6.61
CA GLU A 103 -10.91 16.36 6.02
C GLU A 103 -10.97 16.39 4.48
N LYS A 104 -9.91 16.82 3.81
CA LYS A 104 -9.79 16.69 2.35
C LYS A 104 -9.34 15.27 1.98
N VAL A 105 -9.69 14.87 0.76
CA VAL A 105 -9.22 13.62 0.16
C VAL A 105 -8.02 13.93 -0.72
N VAL A 106 -6.90 13.24 -0.50
CA VAL A 106 -5.64 13.47 -1.21
C VAL A 106 -5.29 12.24 -2.05
N GLY A 107 -5.09 12.42 -3.35
CA GLY A 107 -4.44 11.42 -4.18
C GLY A 107 -2.93 11.45 -3.95
N TRP A 108 -2.34 10.31 -3.61
CA TRP A 108 -0.92 10.19 -3.25
C TRP A 108 -0.19 9.24 -4.20
N LEU A 109 0.80 9.78 -4.91
CA LEU A 109 1.65 9.06 -5.84
C LEU A 109 3.10 9.35 -5.50
N GLN A 110 3.79 8.35 -4.92
CA GLN A 110 5.21 8.45 -4.57
C GLN A 110 5.93 7.14 -4.86
N GLY A 111 7.20 7.25 -5.23
CA GLY A 111 8.09 6.08 -5.37
C GLY A 111 7.59 5.02 -6.36
N ARG A 112 8.03 3.78 -6.12
CA ARG A 112 7.61 2.62 -6.89
C ARG A 112 6.18 2.22 -6.51
N MET A 113 5.43 1.70 -7.48
CA MET A 113 4.10 1.14 -7.24
C MET A 113 4.18 -0.19 -6.47
N GLU A 114 3.17 -0.44 -5.64
CA GLU A 114 2.98 -1.67 -4.89
C GLU A 114 2.68 -2.85 -5.81
N TYR A 115 3.20 -4.03 -5.46
CA TYR A 115 2.88 -5.31 -6.06
C TYR A 115 1.86 -6.05 -5.19
N GLY A 116 0.66 -6.19 -5.72
CA GLY A 116 -0.48 -6.77 -5.03
C GLY A 116 -1.71 -5.86 -5.11
N PRO A 117 -2.83 -6.28 -4.51
CA PRO A 117 -4.12 -5.59 -4.67
C PRO A 117 -4.33 -4.45 -3.67
N ARG A 118 -3.36 -4.18 -2.78
CA ARG A 118 -3.48 -3.17 -1.72
C ARG A 118 -2.55 -2.01 -1.99
N ALA A 119 -3.08 -0.80 -1.81
CA ALA A 119 -2.27 0.41 -1.74
C ALA A 119 -1.65 0.50 -0.33
N LEU A 120 -0.35 0.80 -0.27
CA LEU A 120 0.50 0.84 0.93
C LEU A 120 1.30 2.16 1.02
N GLY A 121 0.82 3.23 0.37
CA GLY A 121 1.46 4.55 0.37
C GLY A 121 2.23 4.90 -0.91
N GLY A 122 2.31 4.01 -1.89
CA GLY A 122 2.87 4.29 -3.22
C GLY A 122 1.83 4.86 -4.18
N ARG A 123 0.65 4.24 -4.25
CA ARG A 123 -0.49 4.68 -5.09
C ARG A 123 -1.78 4.68 -4.27
N SER A 124 -1.94 5.70 -3.43
CA SER A 124 -2.98 5.73 -2.40
C SER A 124 -3.96 6.88 -2.57
N ILE A 125 -5.14 6.73 -1.99
CA ILE A 125 -6.05 7.84 -1.74
C ILE A 125 -6.15 7.95 -0.23
N LEU A 126 -5.71 9.09 0.30
CA LEU A 126 -5.59 9.37 1.72
C LEU A 126 -6.76 10.23 2.18
N GLY A 127 -7.15 10.06 3.44
CA GLY A 127 -8.18 10.85 4.10
C GLY A 127 -8.05 10.73 5.62
N ASP A 128 -8.71 11.63 6.35
CA ASP A 128 -8.66 11.65 7.81
C ASP A 128 -9.32 10.40 8.42
N ALA A 129 -8.53 9.60 9.13
CA ALA A 129 -9.01 8.42 9.84
C ALA A 129 -9.89 8.75 11.07
N ARG A 130 -9.83 9.99 11.58
CA ARG A 130 -10.61 10.45 12.75
C ARG A 130 -12.00 10.93 12.36
N SER A 131 -12.20 11.25 11.09
CA SER A 131 -13.46 11.80 10.60
C SER A 131 -14.52 10.71 10.47
N THR A 132 -15.66 10.91 11.14
CA THR A 132 -16.82 10.02 11.07
C THR A 132 -17.51 10.02 9.70
N THR A 133 -17.20 11.00 8.84
CA THR A 133 -17.83 11.16 7.52
C THR A 133 -16.93 10.76 6.35
N MET A 134 -15.61 10.62 6.58
CA MET A 134 -14.62 10.41 5.53
C MET A 134 -14.86 9.13 4.72
N GLN A 135 -15.22 8.01 5.38
CA GLN A 135 -15.53 6.76 4.69
C GLN A 135 -16.64 6.94 3.64
N SER A 136 -17.74 7.58 4.03
CA SER A 136 -18.87 7.84 3.13
C SER A 136 -18.49 8.82 2.02
N LYS A 137 -17.75 9.90 2.35
CA LYS A 137 -17.24 10.87 1.38
C LYS A 137 -16.38 10.19 0.31
N MET A 138 -15.40 9.38 0.71
CA MET A 138 -14.50 8.68 -0.20
C MET A 138 -15.23 7.63 -1.06
N ASN A 139 -16.10 6.82 -0.47
CA ASN A 139 -16.84 5.80 -1.21
C ASN A 139 -17.80 6.43 -2.25
N ARG A 140 -18.56 7.46 -1.87
CA ARG A 140 -19.57 8.06 -2.77
C ARG A 140 -18.98 9.03 -3.79
N LYS A 141 -18.07 9.92 -3.39
CA LYS A 141 -17.61 11.02 -4.26
C LYS A 141 -16.38 10.68 -5.09
N ILE A 142 -15.59 9.70 -4.67
CA ILE A 142 -14.28 9.42 -5.28
C ILE A 142 -14.25 8.02 -5.90
N LYS A 143 -14.68 7.00 -5.15
CA LYS A 143 -14.63 5.60 -5.59
C LYS A 143 -15.92 5.12 -6.26
N PHE A 144 -16.98 5.93 -6.24
CA PHE A 144 -18.30 5.64 -6.83
C PHE A 144 -18.80 4.24 -6.47
N ARG A 145 -18.66 3.87 -5.19
CA ARG A 145 -19.01 2.55 -4.66
C ARG A 145 -19.83 2.68 -3.37
N GLU A 146 -20.33 1.55 -2.89
CA GLU A 146 -21.19 1.45 -1.72
C GLU A 146 -20.54 2.13 -0.50
N SER A 147 -21.32 2.96 0.20
CA SER A 147 -20.84 3.87 1.24
C SER A 147 -20.21 3.16 2.44
N PHE A 148 -20.63 1.92 2.72
CA PHE A 148 -20.21 1.14 3.87
C PHE A 148 -18.92 0.34 3.66
N ARG A 149 -18.33 0.33 2.45
CA ARG A 149 -17.12 -0.46 2.23
C ARG A 149 -15.97 0.06 3.10
N PRO A 150 -15.30 -0.82 3.87
CA PRO A 150 -14.32 -0.40 4.85
C PRO A 150 -13.06 0.15 4.18
N PHE A 151 -12.35 0.97 4.96
CA PHE A 151 -10.97 1.40 4.69
C PHE A 151 -10.07 0.87 5.80
N ALA A 152 -8.78 0.77 5.51
CA ALA A 152 -7.76 0.43 6.49
C ALA A 152 -6.91 1.67 6.80
N PRO A 153 -6.53 1.89 8.07
CA PRO A 153 -5.62 2.96 8.43
C PRO A 153 -4.16 2.60 8.08
N SER A 154 -3.33 3.64 7.91
CA SER A 154 -1.88 3.53 7.95
C SER A 154 -1.38 4.24 9.22
N ILE A 155 -0.42 3.65 9.92
CA ILE A 155 0.13 4.18 11.16
C ILE A 155 1.65 4.05 11.19
N LEU A 156 2.31 4.95 11.92
CA LEU A 156 3.72 4.80 12.24
C LEU A 156 3.94 3.54 13.06
N GLN A 157 4.94 2.74 12.70
CA GLN A 157 5.27 1.50 13.40
C GLN A 157 5.49 1.72 14.91
N SER A 158 6.14 2.84 15.28
CA SER A 158 6.40 3.23 16.67
C SER A 158 5.15 3.58 17.48
N ARG A 159 3.99 3.73 16.84
CA ARG A 159 2.71 4.10 17.47
C ARG A 159 1.68 2.97 17.40
N VAL A 160 2.04 1.78 16.88
CA VAL A 160 1.08 0.68 16.69
C VAL A 160 0.38 0.29 18.00
N THR A 161 1.14 0.18 19.09
CA THR A 161 0.63 -0.20 20.43
C THR A 161 -0.31 0.82 21.05
N ASP A 162 -0.38 2.03 20.51
CA ASP A 162 -1.32 3.05 21.01
C ASP A 162 -2.74 2.84 20.47
N TYR A 163 -2.90 2.05 19.40
CA TYR A 163 -4.17 1.92 18.67
C TYR A 163 -4.59 0.45 18.41
N PHE A 164 -3.66 -0.51 18.51
CA PHE A 164 -3.91 -1.91 18.20
C PHE A 164 -3.32 -2.82 19.28
N ASP A 165 -4.09 -3.85 19.66
CA ASP A 165 -3.70 -4.93 20.59
C ASP A 165 -2.95 -6.08 19.89
#